data_AF-A0A359L3A4-F1
#
_entry.id   AF-A0A359L3A4-F1
#
_cell.length_a   1.000
_cell.length_b   1.000
_cell.length_c   1.000
_cell.angle_alpha   90.00
_cell.angle_beta   90.00
_cell.angle_gamma   90.00
#
_symmetry.space_group_name_H-M   'P 1'
#
loop_
_entity.id
_entity.type
_entity.pdbx_description
1 polymer ?
#
loop_
_entity_poly.entity_id
_entity_poly.type
_entity_poly.pdbx_seq_one_letter_code
_entity_poly.pdbx_strand_id
1 'polypeptide(L)'
;MTVIVFLTLVCCKPSNTIILLLQKKIREMVFEPTSIVIANIRIDEPVTVLTDLLVSGVCFYAYFKLRAISEKIKLHYYLKLYFLTMGIATLLGGVIGHGFLYFFNEITNTSLPVSPWKLPGWYVSMFSIAMLERAVIERSKILVPKRVGWFFSRLNIVELLTFMIITGFSLNFFFVEVHSAYGLLIVTSSFSFLIYTKTRHSGSKRFLLAVGLSAISALVFMNQWGFDKWFNHFDISHTIMALGAWFFYRGARYMVLHPIESEPVEDSLI
;
A
#
# COMPACT_ATOMS: atom_id res chain seq x y z
N MET A 1 -9.34 16.82 16.03
CA MET A 1 -9.55 16.09 17.31
C MET A 1 -9.50 14.56 17.15
N THR A 2 -9.85 14.00 15.98
CA THR A 2 -10.09 12.55 15.79
C THR A 2 -8.84 11.64 15.82
N VAL A 3 -7.69 12.09 15.29
CA VAL A 3 -6.46 11.26 15.24
C VAL A 3 -5.91 10.97 16.64
N ILE A 4 -6.01 11.93 17.56
CA ILE A 4 -5.57 11.75 18.94
C ILE A 4 -6.38 10.63 19.61
N VAL A 5 -7.71 10.61 19.45
CA VAL A 5 -8.59 9.58 20.04
C VAL A 5 -8.21 8.17 19.59
N PHE A 6 -7.79 7.98 18.33
CA PHE A 6 -7.32 6.69 17.84
C PHE A 6 -6.03 6.24 18.54
N LEU A 7 -5.10 7.17 18.79
CA LEU A 7 -3.89 6.92 19.59
C LEU A 7 -4.20 6.73 21.09
N THR A 8 -5.15 7.46 21.69
CA THR A 8 -5.50 7.26 23.10
C THR A 8 -6.18 5.93 23.36
N LEU A 9 -6.94 5.39 22.40
CA LEU A 9 -7.54 4.05 22.51
C LEU A 9 -6.49 2.92 22.44
N VAL A 10 -5.35 3.16 21.80
CA VAL A 10 -4.20 2.22 21.78
C VAL A 10 -3.34 2.37 23.04
N CYS A 11 -3.19 3.59 23.58
CA CYS A 11 -2.31 3.87 24.72
C CYS A 11 -2.99 3.84 26.11
N CYS A 12 -4.32 3.85 26.21
CA CYS A 12 -5.01 3.72 27.49
C CYS A 12 -5.05 2.25 27.94
N LYS A 13 -4.58 1.96 29.16
CA LYS A 13 -4.33 0.60 29.65
C LYS A 13 -5.40 0.14 30.65
N PRO A 14 -6.48 -0.56 30.22
CA PRO A 14 -7.42 -1.21 31.12
C PRO A 14 -6.78 -2.36 31.92
N SER A 15 -7.53 -2.91 32.88
CA SER A 15 -7.02 -3.87 33.88
C SER A 15 -6.25 -5.07 33.28
N ASN A 16 -5.07 -5.32 33.84
CA ASN A 16 -4.08 -6.29 33.32
C ASN A 16 -4.66 -7.69 33.07
N THR A 17 -5.61 -8.18 33.88
CA THR A 17 -6.13 -9.55 33.76
C THR A 17 -6.92 -9.77 32.47
N ILE A 18 -7.75 -8.80 32.06
CA ILE A 18 -8.52 -8.90 30.81
C ILE A 18 -7.58 -8.71 29.61
N ILE A 19 -6.60 -7.80 29.70
CA ILE A 19 -5.55 -7.68 28.69
C ILE A 19 -4.76 -9.00 28.56
N LEU A 20 -4.36 -9.63 29.66
CA LEU A 20 -3.60 -10.89 29.62
C LEU A 20 -4.43 -12.05 29.04
N LEU A 21 -5.72 -12.15 29.35
CA LEU A 21 -6.60 -13.17 28.77
C LEU A 21 -6.87 -12.92 27.28
N LEU A 22 -7.05 -11.66 26.86
CA LEU A 22 -7.15 -11.30 25.44
C LEU A 22 -5.83 -11.53 24.71
N GLN A 23 -4.69 -11.08 25.26
CA GLN A 23 -3.36 -11.31 24.68
C GLN A 23 -3.01 -12.79 24.63
N LYS A 24 -3.44 -13.61 25.59
CA LYS A 24 -3.30 -15.06 25.53
C LYS A 24 -4.15 -15.63 24.39
N LYS A 25 -5.44 -15.27 24.31
CA LYS A 25 -6.35 -15.74 23.26
C LYS A 25 -5.96 -15.25 21.85
N ILE A 26 -5.32 -14.08 21.73
CA ILE A 26 -4.75 -13.55 20.48
C ILE A 26 -3.44 -14.28 20.15
N ARG A 27 -2.60 -14.59 21.15
CA ARG A 27 -1.40 -15.44 20.95
C ARG A 27 -1.75 -16.88 20.58
N GLU A 28 -2.91 -17.37 21.03
CA GLU A 28 -3.54 -18.64 20.61
C GLU A 28 -4.15 -18.56 19.19
N MET A 29 -4.21 -17.37 18.56
CA MET A 29 -4.56 -17.17 17.13
C MET A 29 -3.33 -16.93 16.23
N VAL A 30 -2.11 -17.12 16.73
CA VAL A 30 -0.93 -17.20 15.87
C VAL A 30 -0.97 -18.52 15.12
N PHE A 31 -1.38 -18.47 13.85
CA PHE A 31 -1.48 -19.65 13.00
C PHE A 31 -0.10 -20.28 12.76
N GLU A 32 -0.02 -21.60 12.91
CA GLU A 32 1.16 -22.39 12.54
C GLU A 32 1.50 -22.18 11.05
N PRO A 33 2.79 -21.94 10.70
CA PRO A 33 3.21 -21.76 9.31
C PRO A 33 2.73 -22.89 8.40
N THR A 34 2.18 -22.53 7.24
CA THR A 34 1.81 -23.50 6.21
C THR A 34 2.96 -23.69 5.23
N SER A 35 3.23 -24.95 4.88
CA SER A 35 4.24 -25.33 3.88
C SER A 35 3.70 -26.48 3.04
N ILE A 36 4.07 -26.51 1.76
CA ILE A 36 3.84 -27.65 0.87
C ILE A 36 5.15 -28.05 0.19
N VAL A 37 5.24 -29.31 -0.24
CA VAL A 37 6.38 -29.81 -1.04
C VAL A 37 5.84 -30.39 -2.34
N ILE A 38 6.31 -29.87 -3.46
CA ILE A 38 5.95 -30.30 -4.82
C ILE A 38 7.24 -30.63 -5.57
N ALA A 39 7.38 -31.86 -6.06
CA ALA A 39 8.58 -32.32 -6.78
C ALA A 39 9.91 -31.98 -6.05
N ASN A 40 9.96 -32.25 -4.74
CA ASN A 40 11.05 -31.91 -3.80
C ASN A 40 11.34 -30.40 -3.61
N ILE A 41 10.56 -29.50 -4.21
CA ILE A 41 10.62 -28.06 -3.95
C ILE A 41 9.63 -27.72 -2.82
N ARG A 42 10.14 -27.15 -1.73
CA ARG A 42 9.33 -26.59 -0.64
C ARG A 42 8.80 -25.21 -1.04
N ILE A 43 7.55 -24.91 -0.70
CA ILE A 43 6.95 -23.58 -0.81
C ILE A 43 6.32 -23.27 0.56
N ASP A 44 6.77 -22.20 1.18
CA ASP A 44 6.21 -21.68 2.43
C ASP A 44 5.07 -20.69 2.15
N GLU A 45 4.12 -20.63 3.08
CA GLU A 45 2.93 -19.77 3.02
C GLU A 45 2.23 -19.75 1.63
N PRO A 46 1.97 -20.91 1.00
CA PRO A 46 1.64 -20.97 -0.43
C PRO A 46 0.37 -20.21 -0.83
N VAL A 47 -0.55 -19.96 0.11
CA VAL A 47 -1.74 -19.13 -0.14
C VAL A 47 -1.40 -17.63 -0.05
N THR A 48 -0.47 -17.24 0.84
CA THR A 48 0.09 -15.88 0.85
C THR A 48 0.78 -15.60 -0.49
N VAL A 49 1.54 -16.56 -1.02
CA VAL A 49 2.15 -16.48 -2.36
C VAL A 49 1.08 -16.27 -3.45
N LEU A 50 0.01 -17.07 -3.44
CA LEU A 50 -1.08 -16.96 -4.43
C LEU A 50 -1.86 -15.64 -4.34
N THR A 51 -2.06 -15.10 -3.13
CA THR A 51 -2.78 -13.84 -2.92
C THR A 51 -1.90 -12.61 -3.23
N ASP A 52 -0.59 -12.66 -2.98
CA ASP A 52 0.38 -11.68 -3.50
C ASP A 52 0.41 -11.69 -5.03
N LEU A 53 0.46 -12.88 -5.65
CA LEU A 53 0.40 -13.03 -7.11
C LEU A 53 -0.93 -12.54 -7.71
N LEU A 54 -2.05 -12.62 -6.97
CA LEU A 54 -3.32 -12.01 -7.36
C LEU A 54 -3.24 -10.47 -7.40
N VAL A 55 -2.66 -9.83 -6.37
CA VAL A 55 -2.41 -8.38 -6.39
C VAL A 55 -1.49 -8.02 -7.55
N SER A 56 -0.40 -8.78 -7.72
CA SER A 56 0.57 -8.61 -8.79
C SER A 56 -0.06 -8.67 -10.18
N GLY A 57 -0.91 -9.67 -10.42
CA GLY A 57 -1.66 -9.84 -11.67
C GLY A 57 -2.62 -8.68 -11.95
N VAL A 58 -3.36 -8.19 -10.94
CA VAL A 58 -4.24 -7.02 -11.06
C VAL A 58 -3.43 -5.75 -11.39
N CYS A 59 -2.29 -5.56 -10.72
CA CYS A 59 -1.39 -4.43 -10.94
C CYS A 59 -0.73 -4.46 -12.33
N PHE A 60 -0.22 -5.60 -12.80
CA PHE A 60 0.32 -5.71 -14.16
C PHE A 60 -0.75 -5.55 -15.23
N TYR A 61 -1.95 -6.13 -15.05
CA TYR A 61 -3.09 -5.88 -15.94
C TYR A 61 -3.40 -4.38 -16.03
N ALA A 62 -3.46 -3.70 -14.90
CA ALA A 62 -3.70 -2.26 -14.84
C ALA A 62 -2.59 -1.46 -15.57
N TYR A 63 -1.32 -1.80 -15.35
CA TYR A 63 -0.19 -1.19 -16.06
C TYR A 63 -0.32 -1.35 -17.58
N PHE A 64 -0.54 -2.56 -18.09
CA PHE A 64 -0.64 -2.79 -19.54
C PHE A 64 -1.86 -2.10 -20.16
N LYS A 65 -3.02 -2.11 -19.48
CA LYS A 65 -4.24 -1.41 -19.96
C LYS A 65 -4.13 0.10 -19.90
N LEU A 66 -3.33 0.67 -18.99
CA LEU A 66 -3.00 2.11 -18.99
C LEU A 66 -1.96 2.44 -20.07
N ARG A 67 -0.90 1.64 -20.21
CA ARG A 67 0.15 1.82 -21.24
C ARG A 67 -0.41 1.88 -22.66
N ALA A 68 -1.52 1.20 -22.95
CA ALA A 68 -2.22 1.25 -24.22
C ALA A 68 -2.95 2.58 -24.52
N ILE A 69 -3.10 3.49 -23.56
CA ILE A 69 -3.74 4.80 -23.74
C ILE A 69 -2.67 5.82 -24.20
N SER A 70 -2.90 6.53 -25.30
CA SER A 70 -1.93 7.46 -25.92
C SER A 70 -1.74 8.80 -25.17
N GLU A 71 -2.18 8.89 -23.91
CA GLU A 71 -2.18 10.12 -23.13
C GLU A 71 -0.81 10.47 -22.53
N LYS A 72 -0.39 11.72 -22.74
CA LYS A 72 0.95 12.23 -22.37
C LYS A 72 0.97 13.12 -21.12
N ILE A 73 -0.10 13.09 -20.31
CA ILE A 73 -0.15 13.82 -19.03
C ILE A 73 0.73 13.17 -17.94
N LYS A 74 1.40 13.98 -17.12
CA LYS A 74 2.28 13.50 -16.02
C LYS A 74 1.57 12.56 -15.04
N LEU A 75 0.31 12.84 -14.72
CA LEU A 75 -0.58 11.96 -13.96
C LEU A 75 -0.53 10.51 -14.47
N HIS A 76 -0.61 10.33 -15.79
CA HIS A 76 -0.61 9.02 -16.43
C HIS A 76 0.75 8.32 -16.30
N TYR A 77 1.86 9.05 -16.34
CA TYR A 77 3.19 8.50 -16.09
C TYR A 77 3.32 7.94 -14.67
N TYR A 78 2.96 8.73 -13.64
CA TYR A 78 3.04 8.30 -12.24
C TYR A 78 2.12 7.11 -11.93
N LEU A 79 0.89 7.09 -12.48
CA LEU A 79 -0.02 5.95 -12.34
C LEU A 79 0.53 4.68 -13.00
N LYS A 80 1.17 4.78 -14.17
CA LYS A 80 1.83 3.61 -14.80
C LYS A 80 3.01 3.10 -13.96
N LEU A 81 3.81 3.98 -13.36
CA LEU A 81 4.85 3.56 -12.43
C LEU A 81 4.23 2.84 -11.22
N TYR A 82 3.27 3.45 -10.51
CA TYR A 82 2.59 2.82 -9.36
C TYR A 82 2.12 1.39 -9.65
N PHE A 83 1.42 1.16 -10.77
CA PHE A 83 0.94 -0.19 -11.11
C PHE A 83 2.06 -1.15 -11.51
N LEU A 84 3.10 -0.69 -12.22
CA LEU A 84 4.24 -1.52 -12.57
C LEU A 84 5.02 -1.94 -11.32
N THR A 85 5.36 -0.97 -10.46
CA THR A 85 6.19 -1.22 -9.28
C THR A 85 5.39 -1.95 -8.20
N MET A 86 4.09 -1.68 -8.00
CA MET A 86 3.30 -2.45 -7.03
C MET A 86 3.13 -3.91 -7.48
N GLY A 87 3.05 -4.15 -8.80
CA GLY A 87 3.05 -5.50 -9.36
C GLY A 87 4.38 -6.23 -9.10
N ILE A 88 5.51 -5.54 -9.23
CA ILE A 88 6.85 -6.09 -8.90
C ILE A 88 6.98 -6.30 -7.38
N ALA A 89 6.53 -5.36 -6.55
CA ALA A 89 6.65 -5.43 -5.10
C ALA A 89 5.94 -6.64 -4.51
N THR A 90 4.70 -6.91 -4.95
CA THR A 90 3.89 -8.06 -4.53
C THR A 90 4.37 -9.37 -5.16
N LEU A 91 4.90 -9.35 -6.39
CA LEU A 91 5.62 -10.50 -6.95
C LEU A 91 6.84 -10.89 -6.10
N LEU A 92 7.64 -9.92 -5.67
CA LEU A 92 8.80 -10.14 -4.79
C LEU A 92 8.36 -10.53 -3.37
N GLY A 93 7.28 -9.94 -2.86
CA GLY A 93 6.63 -10.31 -1.61
C GLY A 93 6.24 -11.78 -1.59
N GLY A 94 5.38 -12.21 -2.52
CA GLY A 94 4.93 -13.60 -2.60
C GLY A 94 6.07 -14.57 -2.86
N VAL A 95 6.89 -14.34 -3.88
CA VAL A 95 7.91 -15.33 -4.31
C VAL A 95 9.11 -15.38 -3.35
N ILE A 96 9.69 -14.24 -2.98
CA ILE A 96 10.91 -14.18 -2.14
C ILE A 96 10.56 -13.94 -0.67
N GLY A 97 9.65 -13.01 -0.41
CA GLY A 97 9.26 -12.61 0.94
C GLY A 97 8.49 -13.67 1.72
N HIS A 98 7.80 -14.59 1.04
CA HIS A 98 7.02 -15.67 1.65
C HIS A 98 7.47 -17.04 1.11
N GLY A 99 7.21 -17.34 -0.17
CA GLY A 99 7.39 -18.66 -0.79
C GLY A 99 8.76 -19.33 -0.63
N PHE A 100 9.82 -18.59 -0.94
CA PHE A 100 11.21 -19.09 -0.95
C PHE A 100 12.14 -18.39 0.05
N LEU A 101 11.58 -17.73 1.07
CA LEU A 101 12.39 -16.99 2.05
C LEU A 101 13.42 -17.87 2.76
N TYR A 102 13.07 -19.14 3.02
CA TYR A 102 13.97 -20.14 3.60
C TYR A 102 15.24 -20.31 2.76
N PHE A 103 15.09 -20.45 1.43
CA PHE A 103 16.19 -20.67 0.49
C PHE A 103 17.13 -19.46 0.44
N PHE A 104 16.58 -18.25 0.35
CA PHE A 104 17.39 -17.03 0.34
C PHE A 104 18.16 -16.80 1.65
N ASN A 105 17.56 -17.15 2.80
CA ASN A 105 18.26 -17.11 4.09
C ASN A 105 19.40 -18.13 4.15
N GLU A 106 19.16 -19.36 3.68
CA GLU A 106 20.13 -20.47 3.67
C GLU A 106 21.35 -20.15 2.81
N ILE A 107 21.16 -19.79 1.52
CA ILE A 107 22.28 -19.50 0.61
C ILE A 107 23.13 -18.29 1.03
N THR A 108 22.62 -17.43 1.92
CA THR A 108 23.32 -16.26 2.43
C THR A 108 23.71 -16.35 3.91
N ASN A 109 23.49 -17.50 4.56
CA ASN A 109 23.77 -17.72 5.98
C ASN A 109 23.17 -16.62 6.88
N THR A 110 21.96 -16.16 6.55
CA THR A 110 21.30 -15.04 7.25
C THR A 110 20.93 -15.44 8.67
N SER A 111 21.59 -14.82 9.66
CA SER A 111 21.36 -15.00 11.10
C SER A 111 20.55 -13.87 11.76
N LEU A 112 20.05 -12.92 10.96
CA LEU A 112 19.26 -11.77 11.44
C LEU A 112 17.84 -12.20 11.85
N PRO A 113 17.25 -11.58 12.90
CA PRO A 113 15.90 -11.94 13.39
C PRO A 113 14.78 -11.60 12.42
N VAL A 114 15.04 -10.72 11.44
CA VAL A 114 14.18 -10.47 10.27
C VAL A 114 15.05 -10.60 9.03
N SER A 115 14.58 -11.34 8.04
CA SER A 115 15.32 -11.54 6.80
C SER A 115 15.39 -10.25 5.97
N PRO A 116 16.59 -9.80 5.55
CA PRO A 116 16.72 -8.66 4.64
C PRO A 116 16.16 -8.95 3.25
N TRP A 117 15.89 -10.21 2.91
CA TRP A 117 15.29 -10.61 1.62
C TRP A 117 13.83 -10.19 1.46
N LYS A 118 13.18 -9.65 2.51
CA LYS A 118 11.90 -8.93 2.38
C LYS A 118 12.06 -7.47 1.91
N LEU A 119 13.24 -6.84 2.10
CA LEU A 119 13.49 -5.44 1.72
C LEU A 119 13.22 -5.11 0.24
N PRO A 120 13.55 -5.97 -0.77
CA PRO A 120 13.26 -5.66 -2.16
C PRO A 120 11.78 -5.45 -2.44
N GLY A 121 10.90 -6.26 -1.83
CA GLY A 121 9.45 -6.07 -1.91
C GLY A 121 9.03 -4.76 -1.23
N TRP A 122 9.51 -4.53 0.00
CA TRP A 122 9.15 -3.36 0.82
C TRP A 122 9.58 -2.02 0.21
N TYR A 123 10.80 -1.91 -0.32
CA TYR A 123 11.28 -0.70 -0.96
C TYR A 123 10.53 -0.39 -2.26
N VAL A 124 10.20 -1.42 -3.04
CA VAL A 124 9.44 -1.23 -4.28
C VAL A 124 7.97 -0.90 -3.97
N SER A 125 7.36 -1.44 -2.89
CA SER A 125 6.01 -1.03 -2.47
C SER A 125 5.99 0.41 -1.94
N MET A 126 6.96 0.83 -1.12
CA MET A 126 7.13 2.22 -0.70
C MET A 126 7.19 3.19 -1.88
N PHE A 127 8.10 2.92 -2.84
CA PHE A 127 8.22 3.72 -4.07
C PHE A 127 6.90 3.75 -4.86
N SER A 128 6.16 2.64 -4.88
CA SER A 128 4.85 2.57 -5.53
C SER A 128 3.83 3.50 -4.90
N ILE A 129 3.69 3.48 -3.57
CA ILE A 129 2.78 4.39 -2.85
C ILE A 129 3.17 5.84 -3.12
N ALA A 130 4.47 6.15 -3.10
CA ALA A 130 4.93 7.51 -3.41
C ALA A 130 4.59 7.94 -4.84
N MET A 131 4.57 7.03 -5.83
CA MET A 131 4.08 7.33 -7.19
C MET A 131 2.56 7.53 -7.25
N LEU A 132 1.77 6.87 -6.40
CA LEU A 132 0.32 7.08 -6.29
C LEU A 132 -0.02 8.43 -5.64
N GLU A 133 0.71 8.82 -4.60
CA GLU A 133 0.65 10.17 -4.03
C GLU A 133 1.03 11.21 -5.09
N ARG A 134 2.15 10.99 -5.78
CA ARG A 134 2.65 11.88 -6.85
C ARG A 134 1.61 12.09 -7.94
N ALA A 135 0.87 11.05 -8.30
CA ALA A 135 -0.25 11.12 -9.22
C ALA A 135 -1.35 12.08 -8.73
N VAL A 136 -1.85 11.93 -7.50
CA VAL A 136 -2.92 12.82 -6.99
C VAL A 136 -2.43 14.25 -6.71
N ILE A 137 -1.18 14.42 -6.28
CA ILE A 137 -0.55 15.74 -6.05
C ILE A 137 -0.39 16.48 -7.39
N GLU A 138 -0.06 15.79 -8.49
CA GLU A 138 -0.01 16.43 -9.81
C GLU A 138 -1.41 16.78 -10.32
N ARG A 139 -2.42 15.92 -10.10
CA ARG A 139 -3.82 16.19 -10.50
C ARG A 139 -4.49 17.28 -9.64
N SER A 140 -4.06 17.52 -8.41
CA SER A 140 -4.64 18.57 -7.56
C SER A 140 -4.10 19.97 -7.87
N LYS A 141 -3.01 20.12 -8.62
CA LYS A 141 -2.39 21.43 -8.96
C LYS A 141 -3.27 22.38 -9.76
N ILE A 142 -4.32 21.89 -10.42
CA ILE A 142 -5.36 22.72 -11.04
C ILE A 142 -6.37 23.31 -10.03
N LEU A 143 -6.37 22.85 -8.78
CA LEU A 143 -7.34 23.21 -7.73
C LEU A 143 -6.69 23.74 -6.44
N VAL A 144 -5.36 23.87 -6.37
CA VAL A 144 -4.62 24.36 -5.19
C VAL A 144 -3.52 25.35 -5.61
N PRO A 145 -3.17 26.35 -4.77
CA PRO A 145 -2.12 27.31 -5.09
C PRO A 145 -0.78 26.65 -5.41
N LYS A 146 0.02 27.25 -6.30
CA LYS A 146 1.28 26.67 -6.79
C LYS A 146 2.23 26.31 -5.65
N ARG A 147 2.29 27.14 -4.59
CA ARG A 147 3.08 26.89 -3.36
C ARG A 147 2.71 25.57 -2.67
N VAL A 148 1.42 25.23 -2.59
CA VAL A 148 0.93 23.98 -1.97
C VAL A 148 1.34 22.77 -2.81
N GLY A 149 1.12 22.84 -4.13
CA GLY A 149 1.55 21.80 -5.06
C GLY A 149 3.06 21.58 -5.07
N TRP A 150 3.84 22.66 -4.94
CA TRP A 150 5.31 22.67 -4.83
C TRP A 150 5.79 22.04 -3.51
N PHE A 151 5.11 22.33 -2.39
CA PHE A 151 5.40 21.77 -1.07
C PHE A 151 5.16 20.27 -0.99
N PHE A 152 3.94 19.78 -1.28
CA PHE A 152 3.65 18.34 -1.20
C PHE A 152 4.47 17.52 -2.20
N SER A 153 4.85 18.10 -3.35
CA SER A 153 5.79 17.47 -4.28
C SER A 153 7.22 17.31 -3.72
N ARG A 154 7.64 18.11 -2.75
CA ARG A 154 8.93 17.94 -2.05
C ARG A 154 8.78 16.98 -0.88
N LEU A 155 7.70 17.14 -0.10
CA LEU A 155 7.42 16.32 1.08
C LEU A 155 7.44 14.83 0.75
N ASN A 156 6.71 14.39 -0.29
CA ASN A 156 6.66 13.00 -0.75
C ASN A 156 8.01 12.45 -1.32
N ILE A 157 9.04 13.27 -1.54
CA ILE A 157 10.41 12.74 -1.80
C ILE A 157 11.15 12.54 -0.47
N VAL A 158 11.10 13.54 0.41
CA VAL A 158 11.75 13.50 1.72
C VAL A 158 11.18 12.35 2.56
N GLU A 159 9.86 12.22 2.59
CA GLU A 159 9.11 11.23 3.36
C GLU A 159 9.40 9.79 2.89
N LEU A 160 9.31 9.51 1.58
CA LEU A 160 9.78 8.24 0.98
C LEU A 160 11.23 7.91 1.39
N LEU A 161 12.17 8.85 1.23
CA LEU A 161 13.58 8.61 1.58
C LEU A 161 13.77 8.36 3.08
N THR A 162 13.08 9.11 3.93
CA THR A 162 13.08 8.91 5.39
C THR A 162 12.58 7.51 5.77
N PHE A 163 11.44 7.09 5.24
CA PHE A 163 10.90 5.76 5.56
C PHE A 163 11.73 4.62 4.99
N MET A 164 12.28 4.74 3.77
CA MET A 164 13.20 3.76 3.21
C MET A 164 14.47 3.62 4.07
N ILE A 165 15.09 4.74 4.47
CA ILE A 165 16.30 4.74 5.31
C ILE A 165 16.02 4.08 6.67
N ILE A 166 14.93 4.46 7.35
CA ILE A 166 14.56 3.89 8.65
C ILE A 166 14.25 2.39 8.53
N THR A 167 13.57 1.97 7.46
CA THR A 167 13.26 0.55 7.21
C THR A 167 14.53 -0.26 6.96
N GLY A 168 15.49 0.28 6.21
CA GLY A 168 16.78 -0.37 5.96
C GLY A 168 17.62 -0.61 7.21
N PHE A 169 17.66 0.37 8.13
CA PHE A 169 18.41 0.24 9.38
C PHE A 169 17.68 -0.57 10.46
N SER A 170 16.34 -0.59 10.47
CA SER A 170 15.56 -1.28 11.50
C SER A 170 15.08 -2.69 11.11
N LEU A 171 15.05 -3.00 9.81
CA LEU A 171 14.41 -4.18 9.23
C LEU A 171 12.95 -4.41 9.69
N ASN A 172 12.25 -3.34 10.10
CA ASN A 172 10.93 -3.42 10.70
C ASN A 172 9.83 -2.99 9.72
N PHE A 173 8.94 -3.92 9.36
CA PHE A 173 7.82 -3.71 8.45
C PHE A 173 6.85 -2.60 8.90
N PHE A 174 6.77 -2.30 10.20
CA PHE A 174 5.99 -1.19 10.73
C PHE A 174 6.24 0.15 10.01
N PHE A 175 7.47 0.41 9.57
CA PHE A 175 7.77 1.65 8.83
C PHE A 175 7.26 1.63 7.38
N VAL A 176 7.08 0.45 6.79
CA VAL A 176 6.38 0.24 5.51
C VAL A 176 4.88 0.45 5.68
N GLU A 177 4.30 -0.02 6.78
CA GLU A 177 2.90 0.22 7.15
C GLU A 177 2.63 1.71 7.38
N VAL A 178 3.45 2.41 8.16
CA VAL A 178 3.28 3.84 8.46
C VAL A 178 3.44 4.70 7.20
N HIS A 179 4.44 4.42 6.35
CA HIS A 179 4.58 5.03 5.01
C HIS A 179 3.30 4.84 4.18
N SER A 180 2.83 3.59 4.08
CA SER A 180 1.64 3.24 3.30
C SER A 180 0.37 3.89 3.85
N ALA A 181 0.22 3.96 5.18
CA ALA A 181 -0.89 4.61 5.85
C ALA A 181 -0.86 6.13 5.67
N TYR A 182 0.31 6.78 5.72
CA TYR A 182 0.45 8.19 5.41
C TYR A 182 0.09 8.48 3.94
N GLY A 183 0.76 7.79 3.00
CA GLY A 183 0.57 8.00 1.56
C GLY A 183 -0.87 7.71 1.10
N LEU A 184 -1.54 6.69 1.66
CA LEU A 184 -2.93 6.36 1.32
C LEU A 184 -3.96 7.17 2.12
N LEU A 185 -3.93 7.09 3.45
CA LEU A 185 -4.99 7.62 4.32
C LEU A 185 -4.89 9.14 4.52
N ILE A 186 -3.69 9.73 4.42
CA ILE A 186 -3.51 11.18 4.54
C ILE A 186 -3.43 11.83 3.15
N VAL A 187 -2.41 11.51 2.35
CA VAL A 187 -2.12 12.22 1.09
C VAL A 187 -3.10 11.84 -0.02
N THR A 188 -3.21 10.54 -0.34
CA THR A 188 -4.09 10.06 -1.43
C THR A 188 -5.55 10.35 -1.13
N SER A 189 -6.00 10.18 0.11
CA SER A 189 -7.37 10.52 0.52
C SER A 189 -7.65 12.02 0.42
N SER A 190 -6.80 12.89 0.98
CA SER A 190 -7.08 14.33 1.08
C SER A 190 -7.13 14.99 -0.30
N PHE A 191 -6.18 14.68 -1.18
CA PHE A 191 -6.21 15.23 -2.54
C PHE A 191 -7.35 14.64 -3.38
N SER A 192 -7.65 13.33 -3.26
CA SER A 192 -8.81 12.75 -3.93
C SER A 192 -10.14 13.33 -3.45
N PHE A 193 -10.24 13.65 -2.16
CA PHE A 193 -11.42 14.29 -1.54
C PHE A 193 -11.56 15.75 -1.97
N LEU A 194 -10.47 16.53 -2.01
CA LEU A 194 -10.46 17.89 -2.55
C LEU A 194 -10.89 17.92 -4.01
N ILE A 195 -10.34 17.03 -4.84
CA ILE A 195 -10.73 16.93 -6.25
C ILE A 195 -12.21 16.53 -6.37
N TYR A 196 -12.66 15.49 -5.64
CA TYR A 196 -14.04 15.01 -5.71
C TYR A 196 -15.07 16.03 -5.20
N THR A 197 -14.78 16.76 -4.12
CA THR A 197 -15.70 17.79 -3.59
C THR A 197 -15.84 18.97 -4.55
N LYS A 198 -14.74 19.44 -5.15
CA LYS A 198 -14.72 20.56 -6.09
C LYS A 198 -15.28 20.24 -7.48
N THR A 199 -15.09 19.01 -7.98
CA THR A 199 -15.36 18.67 -9.40
C THR A 199 -16.29 17.47 -9.61
N ARG A 200 -16.70 16.78 -8.53
CA ARG A 200 -17.47 15.51 -8.54
C ARG A 200 -16.84 14.40 -9.40
N HIS A 201 -15.56 14.51 -9.72
CA HIS A 201 -14.87 13.66 -10.68
C HIS A 201 -14.87 12.17 -10.26
N SER A 202 -15.50 11.32 -11.08
CA SER A 202 -15.71 9.89 -10.77
C SER A 202 -14.42 9.06 -10.71
N GLY A 203 -13.29 9.56 -11.24
CA GLY A 203 -11.98 8.96 -10.99
C GLY A 203 -11.58 9.07 -9.52
N SER A 204 -11.73 10.25 -8.91
CA SER A 204 -11.34 10.53 -7.53
C SER A 204 -12.27 9.85 -6.52
N LYS A 205 -13.56 9.71 -6.84
CA LYS A 205 -14.49 8.87 -6.06
C LYS A 205 -14.02 7.41 -5.95
N ARG A 206 -13.45 6.85 -7.03
CA ARG A 206 -12.92 5.47 -7.04
C ARG A 206 -11.59 5.36 -6.28
N PHE A 207 -10.78 6.41 -6.25
CA PHE A 207 -9.59 6.46 -5.39
C PHE A 207 -9.97 6.47 -3.91
N LEU A 208 -10.96 7.26 -3.50
CA LEU A 208 -11.45 7.26 -2.12
C LEU A 208 -11.99 5.88 -1.70
N LEU A 209 -12.72 5.20 -2.58
CA LEU A 209 -13.18 3.83 -2.34
C LEU A 209 -12.03 2.82 -2.25
N ALA A 210 -11.01 2.96 -3.10
CA ALA A 210 -9.82 2.12 -3.08
C ALA A 210 -8.99 2.32 -1.80
N VAL A 211 -8.78 3.57 -1.36
CA VAL A 211 -8.17 3.89 -0.05
C VAL A 211 -8.99 3.30 1.09
N GLY A 212 -10.32 3.33 1.02
CA GLY A 212 -11.20 2.69 2.01
C GLY A 212 -11.01 1.17 2.09
N LEU A 213 -10.87 0.50 0.94
CA LEU A 213 -10.55 -0.93 0.87
C LEU A 213 -9.15 -1.23 1.43
N SER A 214 -8.14 -0.42 1.08
CA SER A 214 -6.80 -0.53 1.67
C SER A 214 -6.79 -0.30 3.19
N ALA A 215 -7.65 0.57 3.72
CA ALA A 215 -7.81 0.76 5.16
C ALA A 215 -8.39 -0.50 5.84
N ILE A 216 -9.40 -1.14 5.23
CA ILE A 216 -9.98 -2.40 5.72
C ILE A 216 -8.92 -3.52 5.67
N SER A 217 -8.15 -3.61 4.57
CA SER A 217 -7.01 -4.53 4.45
C SER A 217 -5.98 -4.31 5.56
N ALA A 218 -5.58 -3.08 5.85
CA ALA A 218 -4.63 -2.79 6.92
C ALA A 218 -5.19 -3.15 8.31
N LEU A 219 -6.49 -2.96 8.55
CA LEU A 219 -7.14 -3.38 9.79
C LEU A 219 -7.16 -4.90 9.98
N VAL A 220 -7.45 -5.67 8.92
CA VAL A 220 -7.37 -7.15 8.93
C VAL A 220 -5.96 -7.60 9.29
N PHE A 221 -4.94 -7.04 8.62
CA PHE A 221 -3.53 -7.32 8.85
C PHE A 221 -3.12 -7.04 10.31
N MET A 222 -3.29 -5.79 10.77
CA MET A 222 -2.82 -5.35 12.09
C MET A 222 -3.53 -6.06 13.26
N ASN A 223 -4.78 -6.50 13.07
CA ASN A 223 -5.54 -7.25 14.10
C ASN A 223 -5.44 -8.78 13.94
N GLN A 224 -4.63 -9.26 12.98
CA GLN A 224 -4.38 -10.67 12.70
C GLN A 224 -5.64 -11.53 12.47
N TRP A 225 -6.69 -10.93 11.88
CA TRP A 225 -7.95 -11.63 11.59
C TRP A 225 -7.77 -12.63 10.43
N GLY A 226 -7.96 -13.93 10.71
CA GLY A 226 -7.96 -15.03 9.74
C GLY A 226 -9.13 -15.98 9.97
N PHE A 227 -9.43 -16.83 8.98
CA PHE A 227 -10.41 -17.92 9.16
C PHE A 227 -9.71 -19.19 9.68
N ASP A 228 -8.60 -19.56 9.06
CA ASP A 228 -7.72 -20.66 9.46
C ASP A 228 -6.29 -20.41 8.95
N LYS A 229 -5.36 -21.35 9.19
CA LYS A 229 -3.94 -21.18 8.82
C LYS A 229 -3.69 -21.12 7.30
N TRP A 230 -4.59 -21.65 6.47
CA TRP A 230 -4.53 -21.58 5.01
C TRP A 230 -5.24 -20.35 4.42
N PHE A 231 -6.03 -19.60 5.21
CA PHE A 231 -6.58 -18.31 4.81
C PHE A 231 -6.58 -17.36 5.99
N ASN A 232 -5.39 -16.86 6.29
CA ASN A 232 -5.06 -16.06 7.47
C ASN A 232 -5.11 -14.55 7.15
N HIS A 233 -4.54 -13.73 8.04
CA HIS A 233 -4.58 -12.28 7.92
C HIS A 233 -3.75 -11.71 6.77
N PHE A 234 -2.68 -12.37 6.33
CA PHE A 234 -1.99 -12.01 5.08
C PHE A 234 -2.91 -12.24 3.88
N ASP A 235 -3.49 -13.43 3.77
CA ASP A 235 -4.34 -13.84 2.62
C ASP A 235 -5.57 -12.95 2.42
N ILE A 236 -6.30 -12.69 3.50
CA ILE A 236 -7.50 -11.83 3.46
C ILE A 236 -7.09 -10.40 3.11
N SER A 237 -5.98 -9.89 3.67
CA SER A 237 -5.47 -8.55 3.38
C SER A 237 -5.05 -8.42 1.92
N HIS A 238 -4.24 -9.33 1.40
CA HIS A 238 -3.80 -9.33 0.00
C HIS A 238 -5.00 -9.44 -0.96
N THR A 239 -6.01 -10.25 -0.62
CA THR A 239 -7.26 -10.35 -1.39
C THR A 239 -8.04 -9.02 -1.42
N ILE A 240 -8.18 -8.32 -0.29
CA ILE A 240 -8.83 -7.00 -0.22
C ILE A 240 -7.97 -5.92 -0.91
N MET A 241 -6.64 -6.00 -0.81
CA MET A 241 -5.70 -5.12 -1.50
C MET A 241 -5.79 -5.28 -3.02
N ALA A 242 -5.98 -6.49 -3.55
CA ALA A 242 -6.21 -6.73 -4.98
C ALA A 242 -7.50 -6.05 -5.46
N LEU A 243 -8.58 -6.12 -4.66
CA LEU A 243 -9.82 -5.39 -4.94
C LEU A 243 -9.62 -3.87 -4.88
N GLY A 244 -8.84 -3.37 -3.91
CA GLY A 244 -8.41 -1.97 -3.83
C GLY A 244 -7.64 -1.53 -5.09
N ALA A 245 -6.65 -2.29 -5.52
CA ALA A 245 -5.87 -2.07 -6.75
C ALA A 245 -6.76 -2.03 -8.00
N TRP A 246 -7.79 -2.88 -8.08
CA TRP A 246 -8.79 -2.84 -9.15
C TRP A 246 -9.61 -1.54 -9.16
N PHE A 247 -10.01 -1.03 -7.98
CA PHE A 247 -10.69 0.28 -7.88
C PHE A 247 -9.74 1.45 -8.18
N PHE A 248 -8.48 1.41 -7.77
CA PHE A 248 -7.46 2.36 -8.23
C PHE A 248 -7.32 2.31 -9.75
N TYR A 249 -7.26 1.13 -10.38
CA TYR A 249 -7.16 1.00 -11.84
C TYR A 249 -8.36 1.64 -12.56
N ARG A 250 -9.59 1.33 -12.09
CA ARG A 250 -10.81 1.95 -12.63
C ARG A 250 -10.88 3.46 -12.40
N GLY A 251 -10.29 3.96 -11.31
CA GLY A 251 -10.12 5.39 -11.06
C GLY A 251 -9.11 6.01 -12.04
N ALA A 252 -7.93 5.40 -12.16
CA ALA A 252 -6.80 5.85 -12.96
C ALA A 252 -7.18 5.95 -14.44
N ARG A 253 -7.72 4.88 -15.03
CA ARG A 253 -8.21 4.88 -16.41
C ARG A 253 -9.26 5.97 -16.65
N TYR A 254 -10.12 6.24 -15.66
CA TYR A 254 -11.11 7.30 -15.77
C TYR A 254 -10.50 8.71 -15.68
N MET A 255 -9.51 8.96 -14.81
CA MET A 255 -8.81 10.25 -14.72
C MET A 255 -7.94 10.59 -15.94
N VAL A 256 -7.44 9.56 -16.62
CA VAL A 256 -6.65 9.70 -17.84
C VAL A 256 -7.56 9.98 -19.03
N LEU A 257 -8.64 9.21 -19.21
CA LEU A 257 -9.59 9.39 -20.32
C LEU A 257 -10.54 10.57 -20.16
N HIS A 258 -10.69 11.11 -18.95
CA HIS A 258 -11.49 12.30 -18.67
C HIS A 258 -10.60 13.28 -17.88
N PRO A 259 -9.96 14.26 -18.55
CA PRO A 259 -9.37 15.41 -17.91
C PRO A 259 -10.38 16.17 -17.02
N ILE A 260 -9.89 17.07 -16.18
CA ILE A 260 -10.74 18.10 -15.57
C ILE A 260 -10.48 19.36 -16.38
N GLU A 261 -11.53 19.89 -16.97
CA GLU A 261 -11.56 21.20 -17.59
C GLU A 261 -11.80 22.23 -16.49
N SER A 262 -10.79 23.03 -16.20
CA SER A 262 -10.82 24.14 -15.25
C SER A 262 -9.68 25.08 -15.56
N GLU A 263 -9.94 26.39 -15.58
CA GLU A 263 -8.87 27.38 -15.64
C GLU A 263 -7.92 27.22 -14.43
N PRO A 264 -6.61 27.45 -14.59
CA PRO A 264 -5.67 27.37 -13.47
C PRO A 264 -6.05 28.38 -12.38
N VAL A 265 -5.92 27.99 -11.10
CA VAL A 265 -6.05 28.96 -9.99
C VAL A 265 -5.02 30.08 -10.19
N GLU A 266 -5.52 31.27 -10.46
CA GLU A 266 -4.70 32.47 -10.63
C GLU A 266 -4.09 32.86 -9.28
N ASP A 267 -2.79 33.16 -9.24
CA ASP A 267 -2.10 33.50 -7.98
C ASP A 267 -2.45 34.95 -7.58
N SER A 268 -3.60 35.14 -6.92
CA SER A 268 -3.96 36.42 -6.29
C SER A 268 -2.87 36.81 -5.27
N LEU A 269 -2.17 37.91 -5.56
CA LEU A 269 -0.92 38.35 -4.93
C LEU A 269 -0.95 38.40 -3.39
N ILE A 270 -0.41 37.34 -2.75
CA ILE A 270 0.07 37.30 -1.34
C ILE A 270 1.26 36.33 -1.27
#